data_AF-A0A396I2F8-F1
#
_entry.id   AF-A0A396I2F8-F1
#
_cell.length_a   1.000
_cell.length_b   1.000
_cell.length_c   1.000
_cell.angle_alpha   90.00
_cell.angle_beta   90.00
_cell.angle_gamma   90.00
#
_symmetry.space_group_name_H-M   'P 1'
#
loop_
_entity.id
_entity.type
_entity.pdbx_description
1 polymer ?
#
loop_
_entity_poly.entity_id
_entity_poly.type
_entity_poly.pdbx_seq_one_letter_code
_entity_poly.pdbx_strand_id
1 'polypeptide(L)'
;MRTWFLESNGVPQKGNEANLTLGGIDLNNSGSVSIKADKKLLTVQFPNVRDGRVLTLKAETTEDLYEWKTALENVLAHAPSAANAMGQSGIFRSYQADSLDIYLDQLKDKETVNYVVLGRPILLALEEVDGTPSFLEKALRFIEEHGAKVEGILRQAADVEDVENRVREYEQGKVEFSEGEDAHVVADCVKVS
;
A
#
# COMPACT_ATOMS: atom_id res chain seq x y z
N MET A 1 12.39 20.58 -23.09
CA MET A 1 12.95 19.22 -23.10
C MET A 1 13.93 19.13 -21.95
N ARG A 2 13.51 18.63 -20.79
CA ARG A 2 14.39 18.49 -19.62
C ARG A 2 14.73 17.01 -19.48
N THR A 3 15.92 16.68 -19.97
CA THR A 3 16.58 15.40 -19.85
C THR A 3 17.04 15.24 -18.40
N TRP A 4 16.55 14.22 -17.69
CA TRP A 4 17.19 13.80 -16.45
C TRP A 4 18.44 13.01 -16.82
N PHE A 5 19.62 13.56 -16.54
CA PHE A 5 20.87 12.84 -16.65
C PHE A 5 20.98 11.86 -15.48
N LEU A 6 21.14 10.58 -15.80
CA LEU A 6 21.74 9.61 -14.89
C LEU A 6 23.21 10.02 -14.70
N GLU A 7 23.52 10.74 -13.63
CA GLU A 7 24.90 10.98 -13.24
C GLU A 7 25.51 9.67 -12.71
N SER A 8 26.18 8.94 -13.60
CA SER A 8 27.11 7.88 -13.23
C SER A 8 28.35 8.54 -12.63
N ASN A 9 28.35 8.71 -11.31
CA ASN A 9 29.55 9.15 -10.61
C ASN A 9 30.48 7.95 -10.45
N GLY A 10 31.44 7.84 -11.37
CA GLY A 10 32.46 6.80 -11.37
C GLY A 10 33.43 6.96 -10.21
N VAL A 11 33.48 5.96 -9.33
CA VAL A 11 34.68 5.60 -8.57
C VAL A 11 34.94 4.11 -8.81
N PRO A 12 36.14 3.69 -9.24
CA PRO A 12 36.40 2.31 -9.59
C PRO A 12 36.73 1.51 -8.33
N GLN A 13 35.77 0.78 -7.76
CA GLN A 13 36.07 -0.26 -6.79
C GLN A 13 35.38 -1.59 -7.15
N LYS A 14 36.22 -2.42 -7.76
CA LYS A 14 36.21 -3.89 -7.85
C LYS A 14 35.37 -4.58 -6.75
N GLY A 15 34.26 -5.18 -7.15
CA GLY A 15 33.41 -6.02 -6.30
C GLY A 15 31.93 -5.85 -6.66
N ASN A 16 31.48 -6.54 -7.70
CA ASN A 16 30.14 -6.45 -8.28
C ASN A 16 29.03 -6.76 -7.27
N GLU A 17 28.31 -5.74 -6.83
CA GLU A 17 26.90 -5.78 -6.44
C GLU A 17 26.37 -4.34 -6.48
N ALA A 18 25.90 -3.92 -7.65
CA ALA A 18 25.23 -2.63 -7.80
C ALA A 18 23.86 -2.74 -7.13
N ASN A 19 23.75 -2.31 -5.88
CA ASN A 19 22.47 -2.13 -5.20
C ASN A 19 21.71 -1.02 -5.94
N LEU A 20 20.77 -1.41 -6.79
CA LEU A 20 19.93 -0.50 -7.54
C LEU A 20 18.85 0.03 -6.60
N THR A 21 19.02 1.27 -6.14
CA THR A 21 18.07 1.91 -5.22
C THR A 21 17.14 2.87 -5.96
N LEU A 22 15.82 2.72 -5.80
CA LEU A 22 14.83 3.69 -6.25
C LEU A 22 14.26 4.42 -5.03
N GLY A 23 14.57 5.70 -4.86
CA GLY A 23 14.08 6.49 -3.73
C GLY A 23 14.50 5.93 -2.35
N GLY A 24 15.63 5.22 -2.28
CA GLY A 24 16.11 4.54 -1.06
C GLY A 24 15.58 3.12 -0.86
N ILE A 25 14.84 2.56 -1.81
CA ILE A 25 14.38 1.16 -1.78
C ILE A 25 15.29 0.31 -2.68
N ASP A 26 15.88 -0.74 -2.11
CA ASP A 26 16.63 -1.75 -2.86
C ASP A 26 15.69 -2.56 -3.76
N LEU A 27 15.94 -2.52 -5.08
CA LEU A 27 15.22 -3.32 -6.06
C LEU A 27 15.76 -4.76 -6.07
N ASN A 28 14.87 -5.74 -6.15
CA ASN A 28 15.21 -7.15 -6.27
C ASN A 28 14.27 -7.86 -7.26
N ASN A 29 14.66 -9.03 -7.74
CA ASN A 29 13.94 -9.75 -8.80
C ASN A 29 12.57 -10.32 -8.40
N SER A 30 12.14 -10.20 -7.14
CA SER A 30 10.81 -10.61 -6.72
C SER A 30 9.74 -9.52 -6.94
N GLY A 31 10.17 -8.31 -7.32
CA GLY A 31 9.26 -7.19 -7.54
C GLY A 31 8.36 -7.39 -8.76
N SER A 32 7.11 -6.98 -8.65
CA SER A 32 6.16 -6.87 -9.75
C SER A 32 5.78 -5.41 -10.00
N VAL A 33 5.45 -5.08 -11.25
CA VAL A 33 5.04 -3.72 -11.65
C VAL A 33 3.65 -3.77 -12.26
N SER A 34 2.72 -2.99 -11.73
CA SER A 34 1.37 -2.82 -12.26
C SER A 34 1.14 -1.36 -12.69
N ILE A 35 0.39 -1.18 -13.78
CA ILE A 35 -0.02 0.14 -14.29
C ILE A 35 -1.51 0.32 -14.08
N LYS A 36 -1.86 1.55 -13.73
CA LYS A 36 -3.21 2.07 -13.77
C LYS A 36 -3.25 3.32 -14.64
N ALA A 37 -3.49 3.10 -15.93
CA ALA A 37 -3.31 4.11 -16.99
C ALA A 37 -4.29 5.28 -16.89
N ASP A 38 -5.54 5.02 -16.48
CA ASP A 38 -6.59 6.02 -16.24
C ASP A 38 -6.19 7.03 -15.14
N LYS A 39 -5.49 6.55 -14.11
CA LYS A 39 -4.97 7.40 -13.01
C LYS A 39 -3.53 7.86 -13.22
N LYS A 40 -2.89 7.45 -14.31
CA LYS A 40 -1.44 7.63 -14.57
C LYS A 40 -0.57 7.19 -13.39
N LEU A 41 -0.93 6.07 -12.76
CA LEU A 41 -0.22 5.50 -11.61
C LEU A 41 0.53 4.23 -12.01
N LEU A 42 1.72 4.07 -11.45
CA LEU A 42 2.54 2.87 -11.54
C LEU A 42 2.84 2.39 -10.13
N THR A 43 2.58 1.13 -9.86
CA THR A 43 2.80 0.51 -8.55
C THR A 43 3.84 -0.60 -8.68
N VAL A 44 4.83 -0.59 -7.81
CA VAL A 44 5.85 -1.64 -7.67
C VAL A 44 5.64 -2.34 -6.33
N GLN A 45 5.52 -3.66 -6.32
CA GLN A 45 5.26 -4.45 -5.12
C GLN A 45 6.32 -5.54 -4.93
N PHE A 46 6.82 -5.70 -3.71
CA PHE A 46 7.78 -6.76 -3.35
C PHE A 46 7.14 -7.76 -2.36
N PRO A 47 6.95 -9.04 -2.74
CA PRO A 47 6.28 -10.04 -1.91
C PRO A 47 7.13 -10.57 -0.75
N ASN A 48 8.47 -10.47 -0.82
CA ASN A 48 9.38 -11.20 0.06
C ASN A 48 9.98 -10.38 1.22
N VAL A 49 9.66 -9.09 1.34
CA VAL A 49 10.10 -8.29 2.47
C VAL A 49 8.98 -8.34 3.51
N ARG A 50 9.32 -8.63 4.77
CA ARG A 50 8.42 -8.82 5.95
C ARG A 50 7.38 -7.70 6.21
N ASP A 51 7.34 -6.69 5.35
CA ASP A 51 6.51 -5.48 5.43
C ASP A 51 5.92 -5.09 4.05
N GLY A 52 5.87 -6.03 3.08
CA GLY A 52 5.21 -5.85 1.78
C GLY A 52 5.43 -4.48 1.16
N ARG A 53 6.69 -4.10 0.87
CA ARG A 53 6.99 -2.72 0.43
C ARG A 53 6.35 -2.45 -0.93
N VAL A 54 5.40 -1.52 -0.95
CA VAL A 54 4.74 -1.01 -2.15
C VAL A 54 5.23 0.41 -2.41
N LEU A 55 5.66 0.68 -3.64
CA LEU A 55 6.01 2.01 -4.12
C LEU A 55 5.06 2.42 -5.24
N THR A 56 4.45 3.60 -5.12
CA THR A 56 3.58 4.14 -6.17
C THR A 56 4.13 5.45 -6.72
N LEU A 57 4.20 5.55 -8.05
CA LEU A 57 4.62 6.72 -8.79
C LEU A 57 3.44 7.26 -9.62
N LYS A 58 3.37 8.58 -9.74
CA LYS A 58 2.41 9.26 -10.61
C LYS A 58 3.13 9.91 -11.78
N ALA A 59 2.73 9.56 -13.00
CA ALA A 59 3.28 10.13 -14.23
C ALA A 59 2.49 11.37 -14.68
N GLU A 60 3.16 12.29 -15.36
CA GLU A 60 2.53 13.46 -15.96
C GLU A 60 1.79 13.08 -17.26
N THR A 61 2.41 12.19 -18.06
CA THR A 61 1.85 11.67 -19.30
C THR A 61 1.68 10.15 -19.26
N THR A 62 0.84 9.61 -20.13
CA THR A 62 0.67 8.16 -20.28
C THR A 62 1.89 7.52 -20.94
N GLU A 63 2.59 8.28 -21.77
CA GLU A 63 3.83 7.87 -22.44
C GLU A 63 4.93 7.64 -21.41
N ASP A 64 5.16 8.61 -20.50
CA ASP A 64 6.12 8.48 -19.39
C ASP A 64 5.82 7.24 -18.54
N LEU A 65 4.54 6.97 -18.30
CA LEU A 65 4.10 5.83 -17.49
C LEU A 65 4.55 4.48 -18.07
N TYR A 66 4.38 4.29 -19.39
CA TYR A 66 4.77 3.06 -20.07
C TYR A 66 6.30 2.94 -20.23
N GLU A 67 6.99 4.06 -20.45
CA GLU A 67 8.46 4.10 -20.43
C GLU A 67 9.01 3.66 -19.07
N TRP A 68 8.45 4.21 -17.98
CA TRP A 68 8.87 3.87 -16.63
C TRP A 68 8.57 2.41 -16.27
N LYS A 69 7.42 1.86 -16.67
CA LYS A 69 7.12 0.43 -16.48
C LYS A 69 8.16 -0.44 -17.17
N THR A 70 8.43 -0.17 -18.44
CA THR A 70 9.37 -0.96 -19.23
C THR A 70 10.77 -0.91 -18.61
N ALA A 71 11.21 0.28 -18.20
CA ALA A 71 12.49 0.46 -17.52
C ALA A 71 12.55 -0.31 -16.19
N LEU A 72 11.49 -0.25 -15.37
CA LEU A 72 11.42 -0.94 -14.08
C LEU A 72 11.35 -2.45 -14.21
N GLU A 73 10.55 -2.99 -15.13
CA GLU A 73 10.49 -4.44 -15.40
C GLU A 73 11.85 -4.97 -15.86
N ASN A 74 12.52 -4.23 -16.74
CA ASN A 74 13.87 -4.59 -17.18
C ASN A 74 14.86 -4.56 -16.01
N VAL A 75 14.82 -3.54 -15.16
CA VAL A 75 15.68 -3.45 -13.97
C VAL A 75 15.41 -4.59 -12.99
N LEU A 76 14.14 -4.89 -12.70
CA LEU A 76 13.75 -5.97 -11.79
C LEU A 76 14.18 -7.34 -12.33
N ALA A 77 14.07 -7.59 -13.63
CA ALA A 77 14.52 -8.83 -14.25
C ALA A 77 16.04 -9.04 -14.12
N HIS A 78 16.81 -7.96 -14.03
CA HIS A 78 18.27 -7.99 -13.89
C HIS A 78 18.75 -7.73 -12.44
N ALA A 79 17.83 -7.52 -11.51
CA ALA A 79 18.16 -7.25 -10.12
C ALA A 79 18.62 -8.54 -9.41
N PRO A 80 19.54 -8.43 -8.43
CA PRO A 80 19.95 -9.59 -7.65
C PRO A 80 18.74 -10.18 -6.90
N SER A 81 18.73 -11.51 -6.77
CA SER A 81 17.71 -12.17 -5.97
C SER A 81 18.02 -11.96 -4.49
N ALA A 82 17.01 -11.57 -3.71
CA ALA A 82 17.14 -11.33 -2.27
C ALA A 82 17.33 -12.63 -1.43
N ALA A 83 17.92 -13.67 -2.01
CA ALA A 83 18.37 -14.84 -1.28
C ALA A 83 19.75 -14.52 -0.68
N ASN A 84 19.76 -14.09 0.58
CA ASN A 84 20.93 -13.83 1.44
C ASN A 84 21.41 -12.38 1.55
N ALA A 85 20.60 -11.48 2.11
CA ALA A 85 21.11 -10.31 2.82
C ALA A 85 20.74 -10.40 4.30
N MET A 86 21.33 -11.39 5.00
CA MET A 86 21.36 -11.41 6.45
C MET A 86 22.44 -10.43 6.90
N GLY A 87 22.01 -9.28 7.42
CA GLY A 87 22.83 -8.46 8.30
C GLY A 87 23.14 -7.05 7.80
N GLN A 88 22.72 -6.08 8.64
CA GLN A 88 23.33 -4.76 8.83
C GLN A 88 23.09 -3.68 7.78
N SER A 89 22.07 -2.86 8.02
CA SER A 89 22.09 -1.39 8.08
C SER A 89 20.65 -0.95 8.44
N GLY A 90 20.32 -0.14 9.43
CA GLY A 90 21.07 0.89 10.11
C GLY A 90 20.14 2.10 10.27
N ILE A 91 19.25 2.03 11.27
CA ILE A 91 18.58 3.16 11.94
C ILE A 91 17.57 3.98 11.09
N PHE A 92 16.29 3.64 11.18
CA PHE A 92 15.21 4.62 11.40
C PHE A 92 14.20 4.01 12.38
N ARG A 93 14.39 4.29 13.67
CA ARG A 93 13.35 4.08 14.69
C ARG A 93 12.26 5.12 14.45
N SER A 94 11.14 4.70 13.88
CA SER A 94 9.86 5.36 14.10
C SER A 94 9.28 4.77 15.38
N TYR A 95 9.08 5.62 16.40
CA TYR A 95 8.53 5.27 17.71
C TYR A 95 7.04 4.92 17.58
N GLN A 96 6.71 3.75 17.02
CA GLN A 96 5.35 3.19 17.06
C GLN A 96 5.32 1.67 16.80
N ALA A 97 6.45 0.97 16.97
CA ALA A 97 6.59 -0.45 16.66
C ALA A 97 6.19 -1.39 17.82
N ASP A 98 6.23 -0.91 19.08
CA ASP A 98 6.12 -1.79 20.25
C ASP A 98 4.71 -2.38 20.47
N SER A 99 3.69 -1.89 19.77
CA SER A 99 2.33 -2.44 19.86
C SER A 99 2.01 -3.48 18.78
N LEU A 100 2.84 -3.59 17.73
CA LEU A 100 2.59 -4.43 16.56
C LEU A 100 3.16 -5.85 16.72
N ASP A 101 4.27 -5.97 17.47
CA ASP A 101 5.00 -7.24 17.64
C ASP A 101 4.20 -8.32 18.38
N ILE A 102 3.24 -7.93 19.23
CA ILE A 102 2.40 -8.88 19.99
C ILE A 102 1.28 -9.48 19.11
N TYR A 103 0.85 -8.78 18.05
CA TYR A 103 -0.21 -9.25 17.15
C TYR A 103 0.31 -10.19 16.04
N LEU A 104 1.55 -10.00 15.59
CA LEU A 104 2.13 -10.73 14.45
C LEU A 104 2.40 -12.22 14.72
N ASP A 105 2.57 -12.63 15.99
CA ASP A 105 2.92 -14.02 16.30
C ASP A 105 1.71 -14.97 16.16
N GLN A 106 0.48 -14.45 16.01
CA GLN A 106 -0.74 -15.25 15.86
C GLN A 106 -1.17 -15.50 14.40
N LEU A 107 -0.53 -14.88 13.41
CA LEU A 107 -1.00 -14.86 12.01
C LEU A 107 -0.25 -15.80 11.05
N LYS A 108 0.59 -16.71 11.55
CA LYS A 108 1.27 -17.72 10.72
C LYS A 108 0.36 -18.90 10.39
N ASP A 109 -0.71 -18.72 9.62
CA ASP A 109 -1.21 -19.75 8.69
C ASP A 109 -2.39 -19.26 7.84
N LYS A 110 -2.11 -18.52 6.77
CA LYS A 110 -2.84 -18.57 5.49
C LYS A 110 -2.30 -17.51 4.57
N GLU A 111 -2.36 -17.81 3.28
CA GLU A 111 -2.17 -16.88 2.18
C GLU A 111 -3.29 -15.81 2.22
N THR A 112 -3.22 -14.89 3.19
CA THR A 112 -4.22 -13.85 3.39
C THR A 112 -3.76 -12.57 2.73
N VAL A 113 -4.60 -12.06 1.83
CA VAL A 113 -4.51 -10.67 1.35
C VAL A 113 -4.63 -9.77 2.58
N ASN A 114 -3.52 -9.15 2.99
CA ASN A 114 -3.53 -8.16 4.05
C ASN A 114 -4.14 -6.88 3.50
N TYR A 115 -5.40 -6.64 3.81
CA TYR A 115 -6.02 -5.35 3.56
C TYR A 115 -5.54 -4.39 4.64
N VAL A 116 -4.79 -3.34 4.27
CA VAL A 116 -4.46 -2.24 5.18
C VAL A 116 -5.47 -1.14 4.94
N VAL A 117 -6.19 -0.74 5.98
CA VAL A 117 -7.23 0.30 5.88
C VAL A 117 -6.66 1.69 6.17
N LEU A 118 -5.90 1.83 7.25
CA LEU A 118 -5.51 3.13 7.81
C LEU A 118 -4.19 3.65 7.22
N GLY A 119 -4.05 4.97 7.17
CA GLY A 119 -2.79 5.64 6.84
C GLY A 119 -2.39 5.54 5.36
N ARG A 120 -3.33 5.13 4.49
CA ARG A 120 -3.12 5.10 3.05
C ARG A 120 -3.29 6.51 2.48
N PRO A 121 -2.39 6.95 1.57
CA PRO A 121 -2.63 8.17 0.81
C PRO A 121 -4.00 8.09 0.12
N ILE A 122 -4.81 9.14 0.22
CA ILE A 122 -6.21 9.14 -0.26
C ILE A 122 -6.38 8.66 -1.71
N LEU A 123 -5.40 8.92 -2.57
CA LEU A 123 -5.39 8.47 -3.98
C LEU A 123 -5.33 6.93 -4.13
N LEU A 124 -4.80 6.24 -3.13
CA LEU A 124 -4.66 4.77 -3.05
C LEU A 124 -5.66 4.16 -2.07
N ALA A 125 -6.26 4.98 -1.21
CA ALA A 125 -7.19 4.53 -0.19
C ALA A 125 -8.58 4.23 -0.76
N LEU A 126 -8.88 4.60 -2.02
CA LEU A 126 -10.19 4.38 -2.64
C LEU A 126 -10.28 3.08 -3.46
N GLU A 127 -9.17 2.58 -3.98
CA GLU A 127 -9.19 1.41 -4.87
C GLU A 127 -7.93 0.58 -4.67
N GLU A 128 -8.08 -0.73 -4.70
CA GLU A 128 -6.96 -1.66 -4.62
C GLU A 128 -6.19 -1.76 -5.94
N VAL A 129 -5.05 -2.45 -5.91
CA VAL A 129 -4.16 -2.61 -7.06
C VAL A 129 -4.83 -3.34 -8.22
N ASP A 130 -5.76 -4.26 -7.93
CA ASP A 130 -6.54 -5.02 -8.91
C ASP A 130 -7.75 -4.24 -9.46
N GLY A 131 -7.97 -3.03 -8.94
CA GLY A 131 -9.06 -2.16 -9.31
C GLY A 131 -10.35 -2.35 -8.52
N THR A 132 -10.34 -3.21 -7.51
CA THR A 132 -11.51 -3.41 -6.65
C THR A 132 -11.72 -2.24 -5.68
N PRO A 133 -12.97 -1.91 -5.33
CA PRO A 133 -13.27 -0.92 -4.29
C PRO A 133 -12.62 -1.30 -2.95
N SER A 134 -11.85 -0.36 -2.40
CA SER A 134 -11.24 -0.48 -1.06
C SER A 134 -12.28 -0.32 0.06
N PHE A 135 -11.81 -0.44 1.32
CA PHE A 135 -12.59 -0.14 2.51
C PHE A 135 -13.26 1.24 2.46
N LEU A 136 -12.48 2.31 2.21
CA LEU A 136 -12.97 3.68 2.25
C LEU A 136 -14.02 3.93 1.17
N GLU A 137 -13.78 3.45 -0.06
CA GLU A 137 -14.75 3.57 -1.16
C GLU A 137 -16.05 2.81 -0.85
N LYS A 138 -15.95 1.60 -0.28
CA LYS A 138 -17.13 0.83 0.13
C LYS A 138 -17.90 1.51 1.26
N ALA A 139 -17.20 2.10 2.23
CA ALA A 139 -17.81 2.82 3.34
C ALA A 139 -18.51 4.10 2.86
N LEU A 140 -17.89 4.86 1.95
CA LEU A 140 -18.51 6.04 1.32
C LEU A 140 -19.78 5.66 0.57
N ARG A 141 -19.74 4.61 -0.26
CA ARG A 141 -20.92 4.11 -0.97
C ARG A 141 -22.03 3.68 -0.03
N PHE A 142 -21.69 2.99 1.05
CA PHE A 142 -22.66 2.60 2.07
C PHE A 142 -23.37 3.83 2.65
N ILE A 143 -22.64 4.90 2.97
CA ILE A 143 -23.21 6.14 3.52
C ILE A 143 -24.11 6.85 2.49
N GLU A 144 -23.72 6.86 1.22
CA GLU A 144 -24.52 7.43 0.13
C GLU A 144 -25.89 6.71 0.00
N GLU A 145 -25.88 5.38 0.09
CA GLU A 145 -27.07 4.55 -0.09
C GLU A 145 -27.96 4.49 1.18
N HIS A 146 -27.34 4.34 2.36
CA HIS A 146 -28.02 4.01 3.61
C HIS A 146 -27.98 5.16 4.63
N GLY A 147 -26.89 5.92 4.66
CA GLY A 147 -26.64 6.97 5.66
C GLY A 147 -27.51 8.22 5.50
N ALA A 148 -27.98 8.53 4.28
CA ALA A 148 -28.75 9.75 4.01
C ALA A 148 -30.06 9.87 4.80
N LYS A 149 -30.63 8.75 5.26
CA LYS A 149 -31.87 8.71 6.06
C LYS A 149 -31.61 8.59 7.56
N VAL A 150 -30.35 8.49 7.98
CA VAL A 150 -29.95 8.29 9.38
C VAL A 150 -29.75 9.65 10.03
N GLU A 151 -30.52 9.92 11.08
CA GLU A 151 -30.41 11.17 11.82
C GLU A 151 -29.03 11.28 12.46
N GLY A 152 -28.36 12.41 12.23
CA GLY A 152 -27.06 12.65 12.87
C GLY A 152 -25.90 11.88 12.25
N ILE A 153 -26.08 11.28 11.06
CA ILE A 153 -24.98 10.68 10.30
C ILE A 153 -23.79 11.65 10.17
N LEU A 154 -22.57 11.14 10.35
CA LEU A 154 -21.30 11.91 10.43
C LEU A 154 -21.19 12.94 11.57
N ARG A 155 -22.27 13.25 12.30
CA ARG A 155 -22.27 14.15 13.46
C ARG A 155 -22.22 13.40 14.79
N GLN A 156 -23.03 12.37 14.94
CA GLN A 156 -23.02 11.49 16.10
C GLN A 156 -21.85 10.52 15.96
N ALA A 157 -21.13 10.30 17.07
CA ALA A 157 -20.06 9.32 17.12
C ALA A 157 -20.63 7.96 17.53
N ALA A 158 -20.09 6.90 16.94
CA ALA A 158 -20.35 5.53 17.36
C ALA A 158 -19.46 5.16 18.56
N ASP A 159 -19.67 3.96 19.10
CA ASP A 159 -18.71 3.39 20.05
C ASP A 159 -17.36 3.16 19.35
N VAL A 160 -16.28 3.59 20.00
CA VAL A 160 -14.92 3.45 19.44
C VAL A 160 -14.56 1.99 19.25
N GLU A 161 -14.98 1.10 20.15
CA GLU A 161 -14.71 -0.33 20.06
C GLU A 161 -15.39 -0.95 18.83
N ASP A 162 -16.61 -0.51 18.50
CA ASP A 162 -17.32 -0.99 17.31
C ASP A 162 -16.64 -0.56 16.01
N VAL A 163 -16.10 0.66 15.97
CA VAL A 163 -15.34 1.19 14.82
C VAL A 163 -14.03 0.43 14.63
N GLU A 164 -13.25 0.25 15.70
CA GLU A 164 -12.00 -0.51 15.67
C GLU A 164 -12.23 -1.98 15.28
N ASN A 165 -13.29 -2.59 15.83
CA ASN A 165 -13.70 -3.94 15.48
C ASN A 165 -14.03 -4.04 14.00
N ARG A 166 -14.79 -3.09 13.46
CA ARG A 166 -15.20 -3.14 12.06
C ARG A 166 -14.05 -2.99 11.09
N VAL A 167 -13.07 -2.12 11.39
CA VAL A 167 -11.83 -1.99 10.61
C VAL A 167 -11.09 -3.32 10.63
N ARG A 168 -10.85 -3.89 11.81
CA ARG A 168 -10.15 -5.17 11.97
C ARG A 168 -10.85 -6.34 11.27
N GLU A 169 -12.17 -6.41 11.32
CA GLU A 169 -12.94 -7.42 10.58
C GLU A 169 -12.70 -7.32 9.07
N TYR A 170 -12.59 -6.10 8.52
CA TYR A 170 -12.26 -5.91 7.11
C TYR A 170 -10.87 -6.43 6.78
N GLU A 171 -9.87 -6.10 7.61
CA GLU A 171 -8.50 -6.58 7.46
C GLU A 171 -8.41 -8.12 7.53
N GLN A 172 -9.33 -8.75 8.26
CA GLN A 172 -9.48 -10.21 8.37
C GLN A 172 -10.31 -10.85 7.25
N GLY A 173 -10.78 -10.07 6.27
CA GLY A 173 -11.46 -10.56 5.08
C GLY A 173 -12.97 -10.35 5.04
N LYS A 174 -13.59 -9.69 6.03
CA LYS A 174 -15.00 -9.27 5.97
C LYS A 174 -15.13 -7.96 5.19
N VAL A 175 -14.97 -8.08 3.87
CA VAL A 175 -14.78 -6.96 2.94
C VAL A 175 -16.06 -6.25 2.48
N GLU A 176 -17.24 -6.66 2.93
CA GLU A 176 -18.51 -6.04 2.53
C GLU A 176 -19.22 -5.41 3.73
N PHE A 177 -19.86 -4.26 3.51
CA PHE A 177 -20.79 -3.63 4.46
C PHE A 177 -22.20 -4.11 4.16
N SER A 178 -22.92 -4.64 5.14
CA SER A 178 -24.32 -5.06 4.98
C SER A 178 -25.29 -3.93 5.32
N GLU A 179 -26.47 -3.90 4.68
CA GLU A 179 -27.50 -2.87 4.90
C GLU A 179 -27.95 -2.71 6.36
N GLY A 180 -27.77 -3.75 7.18
CA GLY A 180 -28.11 -3.76 8.60
C GLY A 180 -27.00 -3.31 9.55
N GLU A 181 -25.82 -2.94 9.02
CA GLU A 181 -24.75 -2.38 9.85
C GLU A 181 -25.12 -0.99 10.37
N ASP A 182 -24.59 -0.65 11.55
CA ASP A 182 -24.80 0.67 12.13
C ASP A 182 -24.11 1.73 11.28
N ALA A 183 -24.90 2.61 10.68
CA ALA A 183 -24.41 3.65 9.80
C ALA A 183 -23.49 4.65 10.52
N HIS A 184 -23.61 4.84 11.82
CA HIS A 184 -22.67 5.68 12.59
C HIS A 184 -21.30 5.01 12.69
N VAL A 185 -21.25 3.68 12.87
CA VAL A 185 -19.99 2.92 12.87
C VAL A 185 -19.30 3.03 11.52
N VAL A 186 -20.03 2.81 10.42
CA VAL A 186 -19.47 2.94 9.06
C VAL A 186 -19.08 4.38 8.74
N ALA A 187 -19.82 5.37 9.23
CA ALA A 187 -19.48 6.78 9.08
C ALA A 187 -18.20 7.17 9.84
N ASP A 188 -17.99 6.63 11.04
CA ASP A 188 -16.78 6.87 11.81
C ASP A 188 -15.57 6.10 11.25
N CYS A 189 -15.80 4.94 10.63
CA CYS A 189 -14.78 4.25 9.84
C CYS A 189 -14.19 5.14 8.72
N VAL A 190 -15.01 5.95 8.05
CA VAL A 190 -14.54 6.92 7.04
C VAL A 190 -13.66 8.00 7.66
N LYS A 191 -13.96 8.44 8.89
CA LYS A 191 -13.20 9.53 9.56
C LYS A 191 -11.80 9.10 9.97
N VAL A 192 -11.60 7.81 10.25
CA VAL A 192 -10.32 7.25 10.71
C VAL A 192 -9.47 6.71 9.56
N SER A 193 -10.05 6.53 8.37
CA SER A 193 -9.38 6.00 7.17
C SER A 193 -8.30 6.93 6.62
#